data_AF-A0A1Z8AFH8-F1
#
_entry.id   AF-A0A1Z8AFH8-F1
#
_cell.length_a   1.000
_cell.length_b   1.000
_cell.length_c   1.000
_cell.angle_alpha   90.00
_cell.angle_beta   90.00
_cell.angle_gamma   90.00
#
_symmetry.space_group_name_H-M   'P 1'
#
loop_
_entity.id
_entity.type
_entity.pdbx_description
1 polymer ?
#
loop_
_entity_poly.entity_id
_entity_poly.type
_entity_poly.pdbx_seq_one_letter_code
_entity_poly.pdbx_strand_id
1 'polypeptide(L)'
;MNNSATELLNLLELEPKGADNFHGTGAGGETSTRIFGGHVIAQSLMAACMTVTQDRPCHSLHAYFLRPGSTSSPVEYQVERSRDGRGFSNRRAKRQADP
;
A
#
# COMPACT_ATOMS: atom_id res chain seq x y z
N MET A 1 20.36 18.68 2.66
CA MET A 1 19.46 18.61 1.48
C MET A 1 18.50 17.47 1.73
N ASN A 2 17.25 17.78 2.11
CA ASN A 2 16.20 16.76 2.15
C ASN A 2 15.94 16.35 0.71
N ASN A 3 16.25 15.10 0.39
CA ASN A 3 15.96 14.54 -0.92
C ASN A 3 14.53 14.00 -0.86
N SER A 4 13.57 14.72 -1.42
CA SER A 4 12.16 14.31 -1.44
C SER A 4 11.94 12.94 -2.08
N ALA A 5 12.84 12.48 -2.97
CA ALA A 5 12.79 11.12 -3.48
C ALA A 5 13.10 10.09 -2.39
N THR A 6 14.09 10.36 -1.52
CA THR A 6 14.41 9.49 -0.38
C THR A 6 13.28 9.48 0.64
N GLU A 7 12.68 10.63 0.93
CA GLU A 7 11.50 10.71 1.80
C GLU A 7 10.34 9.87 1.24
N LEU A 8 10.05 9.99 -0.06
CA LEU A 8 9.04 9.17 -0.72
C LEU A 8 9.37 7.67 -0.63
N LEU A 9 10.61 7.26 -0.89
CA LEU A 9 11.00 5.86 -0.80
C LEU A 9 10.78 5.32 0.63
N ASN A 10 11.13 6.08 1.66
CA ASN A 10 10.89 5.70 3.05
C ASN A 10 9.40 5.55 3.36
N LEU A 11 8.52 6.39 2.78
CA LEU A 11 7.07 6.24 2.94
C LEU A 11 6.52 4.97 2.28
N LEU A 12 7.21 4.42 1.28
CA LEU A 12 6.82 3.21 0.56
C LEU A 12 7.39 1.93 1.17
N GLU A 13 8.27 2.03 2.16
CA GLU A 13 8.72 0.89 2.94
C GLU A 13 7.59 0.39 3.85
N LEU A 14 7.20 -0.86 3.64
CA LEU A 14 6.15 -1.51 4.42
C LEU A 14 6.77 -2.56 5.34
N GLU A 15 6.30 -2.59 6.58
CA GLU A 15 6.64 -3.63 7.54
C GLU A 15 5.73 -4.85 7.36
N PRO A 16 6.24 -6.04 7.01
CA PRO A 16 5.42 -7.25 6.96
C PRO A 16 4.99 -7.70 8.36
N LYS A 17 3.69 -7.98 8.54
CA LYS A 17 3.10 -8.53 9.78
C LYS A 17 2.56 -9.95 9.60
N GLY A 18 2.87 -10.57 8.48
CA GLY A 18 2.43 -11.90 8.08
C GLY A 18 2.61 -12.10 6.58
N ALA A 19 2.16 -13.24 6.05
CA ALA A 19 2.34 -13.56 4.64
C ALA A 19 1.65 -12.56 3.69
N ASP A 20 0.53 -11.97 4.13
CA ASP A 20 -0.30 -11.08 3.32
C ASP A 20 -0.80 -9.85 4.10
N ASN A 21 -0.17 -9.52 5.24
CA ASN A 21 -0.50 -8.34 6.05
C ASN A 21 0.73 -7.42 6.16
N PHE A 22 0.53 -6.13 5.99
CA PHE A 22 1.61 -5.14 5.92
C PHE A 22 1.21 -3.85 6.65
N HIS A 23 2.15 -3.23 7.35
CA HIS A 23 1.97 -1.94 8.01
C HIS A 23 2.77 -0.87 7.27
N GLY A 24 2.13 0.23 6.93
CA GLY A 24 2.77 1.43 6.39
C GLY A 24 2.59 2.63 7.31
N THR A 25 3.40 3.67 7.11
CA THR A 25 3.16 4.96 7.77
C THR A 25 2.00 5.70 7.13
N GLY A 26 1.10 6.25 7.95
CA GLY A 26 0.04 7.17 7.53
C GLY A 26 0.45 8.65 7.64
N ALA A 27 1.53 8.95 8.37
CA ALA A 27 2.09 10.28 8.53
C ALA A 27 3.25 10.53 7.55
N GLY A 28 3.54 11.81 7.28
CA GLY A 28 4.68 12.23 6.44
C GLY A 28 4.32 12.65 5.01
N GLY A 29 3.03 12.66 4.65
CA GLY A 29 2.54 13.31 3.42
C GLY A 29 2.32 14.82 3.59
N GLU A 30 1.89 15.50 2.52
CA GLU A 30 1.71 16.97 2.50
C GLU A 30 0.63 17.50 3.47
N THR A 31 -0.29 16.64 3.95
CA THR A 31 -1.44 17.03 4.76
C THR A 31 -1.40 16.41 6.15
N SER A 32 -1.60 17.23 7.19
CA SER A 32 -1.55 16.80 8.59
C SER A 32 -2.82 16.09 9.08
N THR A 33 -3.95 16.28 8.41
CA THR A 33 -5.28 15.83 8.89
C THR A 33 -5.88 14.65 8.12
N ARG A 34 -5.38 14.37 6.92
CA ARG A 34 -5.87 13.28 6.05
C ARG A 34 -4.71 12.67 5.30
N ILE A 35 -4.74 11.37 5.07
CA ILE A 35 -3.73 10.73 4.22
C ILE A 35 -4.02 11.08 2.76
N PHE A 36 -2.98 11.46 2.02
CA PHE A 36 -3.07 11.67 0.57
C PHE A 36 -3.44 10.35 -0.14
N GLY A 37 -4.42 10.39 -1.05
CA GLY A 37 -4.90 9.17 -1.72
C GLY A 37 -3.82 8.44 -2.54
N GLY A 38 -2.92 9.19 -3.19
CA GLY A 38 -1.80 8.60 -3.93
C GLY A 38 -0.83 7.83 -3.05
N HIS A 39 -0.61 8.29 -1.81
CA HIS A 39 0.20 7.57 -0.81
C HIS A 39 -0.43 6.22 -0.48
N VAL A 40 -1.74 6.21 -0.17
CA VAL A 40 -2.47 4.96 0.14
C VAL A 40 -2.45 3.99 -1.05
N ILE A 41 -2.61 4.50 -2.28
CA ILE A 41 -2.53 3.67 -3.49
C ILE A 41 -1.13 3.09 -3.66
N ALA A 42 -0.08 3.91 -3.49
CA ALA A 42 1.29 3.48 -3.68
C ALA A 42 1.68 2.39 -2.67
N GLN A 43 1.37 2.58 -1.38
CA GLN A 43 1.58 1.56 -0.36
C GLN A 43 0.72 0.30 -0.62
N SER A 44 -0.55 0.44 -1.01
CA SER A 44 -1.39 -0.71 -1.35
C SER A 44 -0.82 -1.53 -2.52
N LEU A 45 -0.24 -0.85 -3.52
CA LEU A 45 0.43 -1.48 -4.65
C LEU A 45 1.71 -2.19 -4.20
N MET A 46 2.53 -1.57 -3.36
CA MET A 46 3.73 -2.20 -2.79
C MET A 46 3.38 -3.48 -2.03
N ALA A 47 2.38 -3.44 -1.15
CA ALA A 47 1.89 -4.61 -0.43
C ALA A 47 1.47 -5.74 -1.40
N ALA A 48 0.70 -5.41 -2.44
CA ALA A 48 0.30 -6.38 -3.45
C ALA A 48 1.50 -7.00 -4.19
N CYS A 49 2.45 -6.17 -4.63
CA CYS A 49 3.67 -6.60 -5.33
C CYS A 49 4.53 -7.54 -4.47
N MET A 50 4.66 -7.27 -3.16
CA MET A 50 5.41 -8.14 -2.23
C MET A 50 4.85 -9.56 -2.11
N THR A 51 3.59 -9.79 -2.50
CA THR A 51 2.95 -11.12 -2.51
C THR A 51 3.06 -11.87 -3.84
N VAL A 52 3.70 -11.28 -4.85
CA VAL A 52 3.91 -11.88 -6.17
C VAL A 52 5.38 -12.31 -6.27
N THR A 53 5.63 -13.62 -6.30
CA THR A 53 6.99 -14.19 -6.29
C THR A 53 7.66 -14.24 -7.67
N GLN A 54 6.87 -14.04 -8.73
CA GLN A 54 7.35 -14.05 -10.12
C GLN A 54 7.63 -12.61 -10.56
N ASP A 55 8.57 -12.42 -11.48
CA ASP A 55 8.86 -11.11 -12.06
C ASP A 55 7.69 -10.65 -12.96
N ARG A 56 6.71 -10.00 -12.33
CA ARG A 56 5.45 -9.57 -12.93
C ARG A 56 5.16 -8.13 -12.52
N PRO A 57 5.58 -7.13 -13.31
CA PRO A 57 5.25 -5.75 -13.02
C PRO A 57 3.73 -5.53 -13.10
N CYS A 58 3.22 -4.66 -12.24
CA CYS A 58 1.83 -4.24 -12.30
C CYS A 58 1.57 -3.48 -13.60
N HIS A 59 0.58 -3.91 -14.36
CA HIS A 59 0.19 -3.27 -15.62
C HIS A 59 -1.17 -2.54 -15.53
N SER A 60 -1.92 -2.71 -14.44
CA SER A 60 -3.21 -2.07 -14.23
C SER A 60 -3.62 -2.12 -12.76
N LEU A 61 -4.24 -1.05 -12.26
CA LEU A 61 -4.78 -0.97 -10.91
C LEU A 61 -6.08 -0.17 -10.92
N HIS A 62 -7.06 -0.63 -10.14
CA HIS A 62 -8.30 0.09 -9.87
C HIS A 62 -8.44 0.25 -8.35
N ALA A 63 -8.78 1.45 -7.90
CA ALA A 63 -8.91 1.77 -6.49
C ALA A 63 -10.17 2.59 -6.23
N TYR A 64 -10.75 2.40 -5.04
CA TYR A 64 -11.87 3.16 -4.53
C TYR A 64 -11.55 3.62 -3.11
N PHE A 65 -11.77 4.90 -2.82
CA PHE A 65 -11.63 5.46 -1.48
C PHE A 65 -12.99 5.45 -0.80
N LEU A 66 -13.16 4.59 0.19
CA LEU A 66 -14.44 4.43 0.89
C LEU A 66 -14.58 5.35 2.10
N ARG A 67 -13.47 5.69 2.75
CA ARG A 67 -13.40 6.51 3.97
C ARG A 67 -12.12 7.35 3.96
N PRO A 68 -12.13 8.56 4.58
CA PRO A 68 -10.90 9.30 4.79
C PRO A 68 -9.96 8.51 5.72
N GLY A 69 -8.65 8.52 5.42
CA GLY A 69 -7.63 7.93 6.28
C GLY A 69 -7.12 8.93 7.32
N SER A 70 -6.87 8.46 8.54
CA SER A 70 -6.23 9.24 9.61
C SER A 70 -4.72 9.14 9.53
N THR A 71 -4.01 10.25 9.72
CA THR A 71 -2.54 10.32 9.80
C THR A 71 -2.00 9.92 11.18
N SER A 72 -2.87 9.76 12.18
CA SER A 72 -2.49 9.51 13.59
C SER A 72 -2.07 8.07 13.88
N SER A 73 -2.36 7.14 12.98
CA SER A 73 -2.19 5.70 13.19
C SER A 73 -1.50 5.06 11.99
N PRO A 74 -0.77 3.94 12.18
CA PRO A 74 -0.26 3.14 11.08
C PRO A 74 -1.38 2.72 10.14
N VAL A 75 -1.04 2.56 8.86
CA VAL A 75 -1.98 2.06 7.86
C VAL A 75 -1.78 0.57 7.68
N GLU A 76 -2.81 -0.21 7.98
CA GLU A 76 -2.78 -1.65 7.82
C GLU A 76 -3.33 -2.06 6.46
N TYR A 77 -2.55 -2.85 5.72
CA TYR A 77 -2.91 -3.39 4.42
C TYR A 77 -3.01 -4.91 4.51
N GLN A 78 -4.16 -5.44 4.11
CA GLN A 78 -4.35 -6.86 3.89
C GLN A 78 -4.44 -7.13 2.40
N VAL A 79 -3.67 -8.12 1.94
CA VAL A 79 -3.64 -8.56 0.55
C VAL A 79 -4.38 -9.88 0.43
N GLU A 80 -5.33 -9.93 -0.49
CA GLU A 80 -6.03 -11.14 -0.88
C GLU A 80 -5.48 -11.62 -2.22
N ARG A 81 -5.01 -12.88 -2.28
CA ARG A 81 -4.49 -13.50 -3.50
C ARG A 81 -5.62 -14.03 -4.36
N SER A 82 -6.27 -13.15 -5.11
CA SER A 82 -7.44 -13.49 -5.93
C SER A 82 -7.15 -14.59 -6.97
N ARG A 83 -5.96 -14.56 -7.60
CA ARG A 83 -5.56 -15.53 -8.63
C ARG A 83 -4.06 -15.53 -8.87
N ASP A 84 -3.48 -16.71 -9.07
CA ASP A 84 -2.17 -16.91 -9.69
C ASP A 84 -2.30 -17.84 -10.89
N GLY A 85 -2.29 -17.27 -12.09
CA GLY A 85 -2.37 -18.00 -13.35
C GLY A 85 -1.04 -18.04 -14.10
N ARG A 86 -1.02 -18.72 -15.25
CA ARG A 86 0.17 -18.81 -16.12
C ARG A 86 0.65 -17.45 -16.63
N GLY A 87 -0.27 -16.55 -16.96
CA GLY A 87 0.06 -15.23 -17.51
C GLY A 87 -0.12 -14.06 -16.55
N PHE A 88 -1.01 -14.18 -15.55
CA PHE A 88 -1.40 -13.05 -14.72
C PHE A 88 -1.56 -13.46 -13.25
N SER A 89 -1.22 -12.53 -12.37
CA SER A 89 -1.53 -12.56 -10.95
C SER A 89 -2.50 -11.43 -10.64
N ASN A 90 -3.57 -11.74 -9.91
CA ASN A 90 -4.51 -10.73 -9.42
C ASN A 90 -4.44 -10.69 -7.90
N ARG A 91 -4.36 -9.47 -7.36
CA ARG A 91 -4.34 -9.18 -5.93
C ARG A 91 -5.42 -8.15 -5.62
N ARG A 92 -6.07 -8.32 -4.48
CA ARG A 92 -6.94 -7.29 -3.91
C ARG A 92 -6.34 -6.82 -2.59
N ALA A 93 -5.84 -5.58 -2.57
CA ALA A 93 -5.37 -4.94 -1.36
C ALA A 93 -6.50 -4.13 -0.71
N LYS A 94 -6.67 -4.26 0.60
CA LYS A 94 -7.64 -3.50 1.39
C LYS A 94 -6.90 -2.83 2.54
N ARG A 95 -7.13 -1.52 2.69
CA ARG A 95 -6.83 -0.83 3.95
C ARG A 95 -7.82 -1.33 5.01
N GLN A 96 -7.34 -1.82 6.13
CA GLN A 96 -8.21 -2.11 7.27
C GLN A 96 -8.64 -0.80 7.93
N ALA A 97 -9.89 -0.75 8.40
CA ALA A 97 -10.36 0.42 9.11
C ALA A 97 -9.67 0.48 10.47
N ASP A 98 -9.34 1.70 10.90
CA ASP A 98 -8.93 1.95 12.28
C ASP A 98 -10.07 1.45 13.20
N PRO A 99 -9.78 0.70 14.29
CA PRO A 99 -10.79 0.18 15.20
C PRO A 99 -11.61 1.29 15.88
#